data_AF-A0A963WCL1-F1
#
_entry.id   AF-A0A963WCL1-F1
#
_cell.length_a   1.000
_cell.length_b   1.000
_cell.length_c   1.000
_cell.angle_alpha   90.00
_cell.angle_beta   90.00
_cell.angle_gamma   90.00
#
_symmetry.space_group_name_H-M   'P 1'
#
loop_
_entity.id
_entity.type
_entity.pdbx_description
1 polymer ?
#
loop_
_entity_poly.entity_id
_entity_poly.type
_entity_poly.pdbx_seq_one_letter_code
_entity_poly.pdbx_strand_id
1 'polypeptide(L)'
;MRAQVTRNPAAAPLPGQDEMLAAAQRVAEVQLRYAQAGVGLAAAALAGTRQFTPMRHYPARDVRDAVAGTSFYYHAHLSRRRPEQEHGHFHLFVHDRAPVAAGKPAFFHLAGLSLDARGEP
;
A
#
# COMPACT_ATOMS: atom_id res chain seq x y z
N MET A 1 -5.19 -31.65 -25.88
CA MET A 1 -5.81 -30.32 -25.94
C MET A 1 -4.92 -29.36 -25.16
N ARG A 2 -4.03 -28.60 -25.83
CA ARG A 2 -3.12 -27.65 -25.19
C ARG A 2 -3.80 -26.29 -25.15
N ALA A 3 -4.08 -25.76 -23.95
CA ALA A 3 -4.57 -24.40 -23.80
C ALA A 3 -3.48 -23.43 -24.29
N GLN A 4 -3.76 -22.74 -25.40
CA GLN A 4 -2.95 -21.60 -25.82
C GLN A 4 -3.22 -20.48 -24.81
N VAL A 5 -2.20 -20.15 -24.02
CA VAL A 5 -2.18 -18.92 -23.23
C VAL A 5 -2.02 -17.77 -24.23
N THR A 6 -3.15 -17.17 -24.61
CA THR A 6 -3.14 -15.93 -25.38
C THR A 6 -2.50 -14.84 -24.51
N ARG A 7 -1.30 -14.40 -24.86
CA ARG A 7 -0.70 -13.20 -24.23
C ARG A 7 -1.62 -12.03 -24.52
N ASN A 8 -2.12 -11.39 -23.47
CA ASN A 8 -2.90 -10.16 -23.57
C ASN A 8 -1.98 -9.05 -24.15
N PRO A 9 -2.26 -8.50 -25.34
CA PRO A 9 -1.37 -7.55 -26.02
C PRO A 9 -1.40 -6.13 -25.44
N ALA A 10 -2.13 -5.89 -24.34
CA ALA A 10 -2.31 -4.57 -23.73
C ALA A 10 -1.65 -4.39 -22.35
N ALA A 11 -0.76 -5.29 -21.94
CA ALA A 11 0.02 -5.07 -20.71
C ALA A 11 1.10 -4.01 -21.00
N ALA A 12 1.11 -2.92 -20.23
CA ALA A 12 2.19 -1.94 -20.28
C ALA A 12 3.55 -2.67 -20.10
N PRO A 13 4.61 -2.22 -20.80
CA PRO A 13 5.94 -2.80 -20.60
C PRO A 13 6.32 -2.73 -19.12
N LEU A 14 7.04 -3.74 -18.64
CA LEU A 14 7.60 -3.70 -17.30
C LEU A 14 8.47 -2.44 -17.14
N PRO A 15 8.42 -1.78 -15.97
CA PRO A 15 9.17 -0.56 -15.75
C PRO A 15 10.67 -0.79 -16.01
N GLY A 16 11.31 0.23 -16.58
CA GLY A 16 12.75 0.22 -16.83
C GLY A 16 13.55 0.19 -15.53
N GLN A 17 14.83 -0.16 -15.59
CA GLN A 17 15.71 -0.14 -14.41
C GLN A 17 15.78 1.25 -13.75
N ASP A 18 15.83 2.31 -14.56
CA ASP A 18 15.84 3.69 -14.07
C ASP A 18 14.53 4.06 -13.34
N GLU A 19 13.39 3.57 -13.81
CA GLU A 19 12.09 3.79 -13.17
C GLU A 19 12.01 3.06 -11.82
N MET A 20 12.48 1.80 -11.78
CA MET A 20 12.56 1.05 -10.53
C MET A 20 13.52 1.71 -9.52
N LEU A 21 14.66 2.23 -9.99
CA LEU A 21 15.60 2.97 -9.15
C LEU A 21 14.98 4.25 -8.60
N ALA A 22 14.31 5.04 -9.45
CA ALA A 22 13.62 6.25 -9.03
C ALA A 22 12.51 5.96 -8.00
N ALA A 23 11.77 4.85 -8.19
CA ALA A 23 10.77 4.41 -7.22
C ALA A 23 11.40 4.03 -5.88
N ALA A 24 12.51 3.28 -5.89
CA ALA A 24 13.24 2.90 -4.68
C ALA A 24 13.81 4.13 -3.95
N GLN A 25 14.39 5.08 -4.69
CA GLN A 25 14.87 6.36 -4.13
C GLN A 25 13.74 7.13 -3.46
N ARG A 26 12.58 7.23 -4.11
CA ARG A 26 11.41 7.91 -3.53
C ARG A 26 10.94 7.27 -2.23
N VAL A 27 10.94 5.94 -2.13
CA VAL A 27 10.59 5.24 -0.89
C VAL A 27 11.58 5.59 0.22
N ALA A 28 12.89 5.55 -0.07
CA ALA A 28 13.93 5.91 0.89
C ALA A 28 13.86 7.39 1.32
N GLU A 29 13.58 8.30 0.39
CA GLU A 29 13.40 9.74 0.67
C GLU A 29 12.21 10.00 1.61
N VAL A 30 11.09 9.32 1.41
CA VAL A 30 9.90 9.46 2.26
C VAL A 30 10.22 8.98 3.68
N GLN A 31 10.87 7.82 3.81
CA GLN A 31 11.32 7.30 5.10
C GLN A 31 12.26 8.26 5.81
N LEU A 32 13.29 8.73 5.10
CA LEU A 32 14.29 9.64 5.65
C LEU A 32 13.66 10.95 6.12
N ARG A 33 12.74 11.53 5.35
CA ARG A 33 12.04 12.75 5.72
C ARG A 33 11.28 12.61 7.05
N TYR A 34 10.57 11.50 7.23
CA TYR A 34 9.84 11.25 8.48
C TYR A 34 10.80 10.97 9.63
N ALA A 35 11.85 10.18 9.41
CA ALA A 35 12.87 9.89 10.42
C ALA A 35 13.59 11.18 10.89
N GLN A 36 13.94 12.09 9.97
CA GLN A 36 14.53 13.39 10.29
C GLN A 36 13.60 14.28 11.12
N ALA A 37 12.27 14.12 10.97
CA ALA A 37 11.27 14.79 11.79
C ALA A 37 11.00 14.08 13.13
N GLY A 38 11.69 12.96 13.42
CA GLY A 38 11.46 12.15 14.61
C GLY A 38 10.13 11.38 14.59
N VAL A 39 9.57 11.14 13.40
CA VAL A 39 8.26 10.48 13.22
C VAL A 39 8.47 9.15 12.47
N GLY A 40 7.96 8.05 13.01
CA GLY A 40 7.95 6.76 12.30
C GLY A 40 6.81 6.67 11.28
N LEU A 41 6.96 5.83 10.24
CA LEU A 41 5.93 5.67 9.20
C LEU A 41 4.56 5.25 9.75
N ALA A 42 4.53 4.36 10.75
CA ALA A 42 3.29 3.97 11.41
C ALA A 42 2.58 5.16 12.07
N ALA A 43 3.34 6.06 12.73
CA ALA A 43 2.79 7.26 13.34
C ALA A 43 2.31 8.27 12.28
N ALA A 44 3.05 8.42 11.18
CA ALA A 44 2.62 9.22 10.04
C ALA A 44 1.29 8.71 9.45
N ALA A 45 1.12 7.40 9.33
CA ALA A 45 -0.10 6.78 8.82
C ALA A 45 -1.34 7.07 9.68
N LEU A 46 -1.18 7.26 11.01
CA LEU A 46 -2.27 7.65 11.90
C LEU A 46 -2.86 9.04 11.57
N ALA A 47 -2.13 9.88 10.83
CA ALA A 47 -2.57 11.19 10.36
C ALA A 47 -3.15 12.07 11.48
N GLY A 48 -2.47 12.12 12.63
CA GLY A 48 -2.88 12.90 13.80
C GLY A 48 -3.89 12.20 14.72
N THR A 49 -4.30 10.96 14.41
CA THR A 49 -5.13 10.16 15.32
C THR A 49 -4.35 9.83 16.60
N ARG A 50 -4.89 10.21 17.76
CA ARG A 50 -4.23 10.01 19.07
C ARG A 50 -4.43 8.63 19.67
N GLN A 51 -5.47 7.91 19.24
CA GLN A 51 -5.79 6.59 19.75
C GLN A 51 -5.65 5.57 18.63
N PHE A 52 -4.74 4.62 18.84
CA PHE A 52 -4.61 3.47 17.98
C PHE A 52 -5.61 2.37 18.40
N THR A 53 -6.21 1.73 17.41
CA THR A 53 -7.10 0.58 17.54
C THR A 53 -6.68 -0.46 16.51
N PRO A 54 -6.30 -1.68 16.92
CA PRO A 54 -5.94 -2.75 16.00
C PRO A 54 -7.04 -3.04 14.99
N MET A 55 -6.66 -3.54 13.81
CA MET A 55 -7.55 -3.82 12.65
C MET A 55 -8.22 -2.58 12.01
N ARG A 56 -8.22 -1.42 12.67
CA ARG A 56 -8.76 -0.20 12.09
C ARG A 56 -7.82 0.33 11.01
N HIS A 57 -8.41 0.90 9.96
CA HIS A 57 -7.69 1.56 8.89
C HIS A 57 -7.21 2.94 9.32
N TYR A 58 -6.00 3.27 8.92
CA TYR A 58 -5.38 4.58 9.08
C TYR A 58 -4.80 5.07 7.74
N PRO A 59 -5.05 6.33 7.35
CA PRO A 59 -5.92 7.29 8.03
C PRO A 59 -7.38 6.80 8.12
N ALA A 60 -8.18 7.39 9.01
CA ALA A 60 -9.53 6.92 9.32
C ALA A 60 -10.46 6.86 8.08
N ARG A 61 -10.09 7.58 7.02
CA ARG A 61 -10.59 7.38 5.66
C ARG A 61 -9.41 6.94 4.82
N ASP A 62 -9.52 5.78 4.18
CA ASP A 62 -8.53 5.29 3.22
C ASP A 62 -8.17 6.40 2.23
N VAL A 63 -6.88 6.53 1.93
CA VAL A 63 -6.41 7.51 0.95
C VAL A 63 -6.79 7.01 -0.44
N ARG A 64 -7.43 7.86 -1.23
CA ARG A 64 -7.86 7.54 -2.60
C ARG A 64 -7.25 8.51 -3.60
N ASP A 65 -6.66 7.97 -4.64
CA ASP A 65 -6.27 8.70 -5.84
C ASP A 65 -7.26 8.33 -6.96
N ALA A 66 -8.23 9.21 -7.21
CA ALA A 66 -9.23 9.01 -8.25
C ALA A 66 -8.63 9.09 -9.67
N VAL A 67 -7.51 9.79 -9.85
CA VAL A 67 -6.84 9.94 -11.15
C VAL A 67 -6.03 8.69 -11.48
N ALA A 68 -5.34 8.09 -10.52
CA ALA A 68 -4.69 6.80 -10.72
C ALA A 68 -5.65 5.61 -10.59
N GLY A 69 -6.81 5.81 -9.94
CA GLY A 69 -7.74 4.73 -9.61
C GLY A 69 -7.17 3.82 -8.53
N THR A 70 -6.43 4.37 -7.57
CA THR A 70 -5.79 3.59 -6.49
C THR A 70 -6.27 4.04 -5.13
N SER A 71 -6.14 3.16 -4.14
CA SER A 71 -6.34 3.53 -2.74
C SER A 71 -5.41 2.77 -1.83
N PHE A 72 -5.07 3.36 -0.69
CA PHE A 72 -4.33 2.64 0.33
C PHE A 72 -4.82 2.95 1.74
N TYR A 73 -4.53 2.03 2.65
CA TYR A 73 -4.63 2.25 4.09
C TYR A 73 -3.54 1.46 4.81
N TYR A 74 -3.22 1.87 6.03
CA TYR A 74 -2.40 1.15 6.99
C TYR A 74 -3.30 0.51 8.05
N HIS A 75 -3.01 -0.72 8.46
CA HIS A 75 -3.49 -1.23 9.73
C HIS A 75 -2.42 -2.05 10.44
N ALA A 76 -2.64 -2.32 11.71
CA ALA A 76 -1.79 -3.19 12.50
C ALA A 76 -2.64 -4.26 13.19
N HIS A 77 -2.09 -5.46 13.26
CA HIS A 77 -2.70 -6.58 13.96
C HIS A 77 -2.16 -6.66 15.39
N LEU A 78 -2.95 -7.19 16.32
CA LEU A 78 -2.40 -7.69 17.58
C LEU A 78 -1.68 -9.01 17.27
N SER A 79 -0.44 -8.94 16.78
CA SER A 79 0.36 -10.15 16.54
C SER A 79 0.69 -10.81 17.87
N ARG A 80 -0.12 -11.79 18.28
CA ARG A 80 0.15 -12.61 19.49
C ARG A 80 1.30 -13.60 19.28
N ARG A 81 1.78 -13.80 18.06
CA ARG A 81 2.73 -14.87 17.71
C ARG A 81 4.12 -14.36 17.30
N ARG A 82 4.25 -13.16 16.71
CA ARG A 82 5.52 -12.58 16.23
C ARG A 82 5.49 -11.03 16.23
N PRO A 83 5.29 -10.36 17.37
CA PRO A 83 5.17 -8.89 17.41
C PRO A 83 6.45 -8.15 16.94
N GLU A 84 7.61 -8.81 16.96
CA GLU A 84 8.87 -8.20 16.51
C GLU A 84 9.06 -8.20 14.98
N GLN A 85 8.29 -9.03 14.25
CA GLN A 85 8.46 -9.21 12.81
C GLN A 85 7.52 -8.33 11.99
N GLU A 86 6.38 -7.95 12.56
CA GLU A 86 5.41 -7.08 11.90
C GLU A 86 4.64 -6.29 12.94
N HIS A 87 4.84 -4.97 12.93
CA HIS A 87 4.03 -4.02 13.67
C HIS A 87 2.68 -3.81 12.97
N GLY A 88 2.70 -3.66 11.64
CA GLY A 88 1.52 -3.52 10.79
C GLY A 88 1.92 -3.35 9.33
N HIS A 89 0.96 -3.16 8.44
CA HIS A 89 1.22 -3.03 7.01
C HIS A 89 0.28 -2.08 6.29
N PHE A 90 0.80 -1.50 5.21
CA PHE A 90 0.02 -0.80 4.21
C PHE A 90 -0.54 -1.79 3.20
N HIS A 91 -1.78 -1.60 2.79
CA HIS A 91 -2.35 -2.23 1.61
C HIS A 91 -2.55 -1.20 0.50
N LEU A 92 -2.13 -1.52 -0.71
CA LEU A 92 -2.41 -0.75 -1.91
C LEU A 92 -3.39 -1.52 -2.79
N PHE A 93 -4.43 -0.84 -3.25
CA PHE A 93 -5.45 -1.37 -4.13
C PHE A 93 -5.51 -0.56 -5.43
N VAL A 94 -5.86 -1.25 -6.51
CA VAL A 94 -6.29 -0.63 -7.78
C VAL A 94 -7.77 -0.91 -7.99
N HIS A 95 -8.51 0.10 -8.45
CA HIS A 95 -9.94 0.04 -8.71
C HIS A 95 -10.18 -0.08 -10.21
N ASP A 96 -11.14 -0.92 -10.58
CA ASP A 96 -11.63 -0.97 -11.94
C ASP A 96 -12.25 0.38 -12.31
N ARG A 97 -11.89 0.88 -13.48
CA ARG A 97 -12.35 2.16 -14.03
C ARG A 97 -13.51 1.97 -15.00
N ALA A 98 -13.86 0.73 -15.31
CA ALA A 98 -14.99 0.40 -16.14
C ALA A 98 -16.30 0.93 -15.51
N PRO A 99 -17.27 1.37 -16.34
CA PRO A 99 -18.58 1.75 -15.86
C PRO A 99 -19.19 0.62 -15.03
N VAL A 100 -19.55 0.92 -13.79
CA VAL A 100 -20.09 -0.08 -12.87
C VAL A 100 -21.51 -0.43 -13.30
N ALA A 101 -21.67 -1.47 -14.10
CA ALA A 101 -22.98 -2.01 -14.43
C ALA A 101 -23.58 -2.68 -13.18
N ALA A 102 -24.43 -1.94 -12.47
CA ALA A 102 -25.28 -2.40 -11.36
C ALA A 102 -24.61 -3.07 -10.14
N GLY A 103 -23.27 -3.05 -10.03
CA GLY A 103 -22.50 -3.67 -8.93
C GLY A 103 -21.77 -2.70 -8.01
N LYS A 104 -20.95 -3.22 -7.08
CA LYS A 104 -19.92 -2.42 -6.40
C LYS A 104 -18.69 -2.32 -7.32
N PRO A 105 -17.92 -1.22 -7.30
CA PRO A 105 -16.67 -1.13 -8.05
C PRO A 105 -15.76 -2.30 -7.68
N ALA A 106 -15.26 -3.02 -8.68
CA ALA A 106 -14.28 -4.07 -8.45
C ALA A 106 -12.94 -3.43 -8.06
N PHE A 107 -12.23 -4.05 -7.11
CA PHE A 107 -10.89 -3.64 -6.73
C PHE A 107 -10.00 -4.87 -6.59
N PHE A 108 -8.71 -4.67 -6.77
CA PHE A 108 -7.68 -5.69 -6.64
C PHE A 108 -6.63 -5.21 -5.64
N HIS A 109 -6.25 -6.09 -4.71
CA HIS A 109 -5.10 -5.86 -3.86
C HIS A 109 -3.83 -5.99 -4.70
N LEU A 110 -3.11 -4.87 -4.85
CA LEU A 110 -1.93 -4.80 -5.69
C LEU A 110 -0.66 -5.19 -4.94
N ALA A 111 -0.46 -4.62 -3.75
CA ALA A 111 0.74 -4.85 -2.96
C ALA A 111 0.49 -4.54 -1.47
N GLY A 112 1.23 -5.24 -0.62
CA GLY A 112 1.36 -4.94 0.80
C GLY A 112 2.77 -4.45 1.12
N LEU A 113 2.91 -3.50 2.04
CA LEU A 113 4.19 -3.07 2.61
C LEU A 113 4.11 -3.20 4.13
N SER A 114 4.70 -4.27 4.66
CA SER A 114 4.81 -4.47 6.12
C SER A 114 5.83 -3.55 6.73
N LEU A 115 5.67 -3.26 8.02
CA LEU A 115 6.62 -2.55 8.86
C LEU A 115 7.03 -3.45 10.03
N ASP A 116 8.30 -3.49 10.36
CA ASP A 116 8.85 -4.13 11.56
C ASP A 116 8.45 -3.38 12.84
N ALA A 117 8.90 -3.88 14.01
CA ALA A 117 8.62 -3.26 15.31
C ALA A 117 9.17 -1.83 15.48
N ARG A 118 10.11 -1.40 14.64
CA ARG A 118 10.67 -0.04 14.62
C ARG A 118 9.96 0.87 13.62
N GLY A 119 9.03 0.31 12.83
CA GLY A 119 8.32 1.03 11.79
C GLY A 119 9.10 1.12 10.46
N GLU A 120 10.10 0.26 10.28
CA GLU A 120 10.89 0.13 9.04
C GLU A 120 10.27 -0.94 8.15
N PRO A 121 10.16 -0.74 6.82
CA PRO A 121 9.61 -1.74 5.92
C PRO A 121 10.55 -2.89 5.54
#